data_AF-B5SWW8-F1
#
_entry.id   AF-B5SWW8-F1
#
_cell.length_a   1.000
_cell.length_b   1.000
_cell.length_c   1.000
_cell.angle_alpha   90.00
_cell.angle_beta   90.00
_cell.angle_gamma   90.00
#
_symmetry.space_group_name_H-M   'P 1'
#
loop_
_entity.id
_entity.type
_entity.pdbx_description
1 polymer ?
#
loop_
_entity_poly.entity_id
_entity_poly.type
_entity_poly.pdbx_seq_one_letter_code
_entity_poly.pdbx_strand_id
1 'polypeptide(L)'
;TPMPLAMTMGAGSTPEPFIMPAVENINGQAIVLHVDHKDKRDPKQWKGFKFGVPFEYSMHNFLLRYYLAENGIDPDKDVQIRVVPPPEMVTNLRAGNLDGYLSPDPFNQRAVWEEVGFIHMLTKDIWE
;
A
#
# COMPACT_ATOMS: atom_id res chain seq x y z
N THR A 1 -3.43 14.33 2.21
CA THR A 1 -2.28 13.39 2.36
C THR A 1 -1.56 13.71 3.67
N PRO A 2 -1.05 12.72 4.42
CA PRO A 2 -0.50 12.94 5.76
C PRO A 2 0.90 13.55 5.78
N MET A 3 1.62 13.58 4.66
CA MET A 3 3.03 14.02 4.63
C MET A 3 3.25 15.47 5.09
N PRO A 4 2.46 16.49 4.68
CA PRO A 4 2.60 17.85 5.20
C PRO A 4 2.51 17.93 6.74
N LEU A 5 1.64 17.11 7.34
CA LEU A 5 1.52 17.02 8.80
C LEU A 5 2.75 16.35 9.41
N ALA A 6 3.22 15.24 8.82
CA ALA A 6 4.44 14.56 9.26
C ALA A 6 5.67 15.47 9.20
N MET A 7 5.83 16.24 8.12
CA MET A 7 6.91 17.24 7.96
C MET A 7 6.84 18.32 9.03
N THR A 8 5.65 18.90 9.26
CA THR A 8 5.45 19.94 10.27
C THR A 8 5.78 19.44 11.68
N MET A 9 5.47 18.18 11.97
CA MET A 9 5.76 17.54 13.26
C MET A 9 7.19 17.00 13.39
N GLY A 10 7.96 16.93 12.29
CA GLY A 10 9.27 16.24 12.25
C GLY A 10 9.17 14.71 12.43
N ALA A 11 8.04 14.11 12.05
CA ALA A 11 7.89 12.67 12.10
C ALA A 11 8.70 12.02 10.96
N GLY A 12 9.89 11.49 11.30
CA GLY A 12 10.82 10.87 10.35
C GLY A 12 11.77 11.84 9.64
N SER A 13 11.79 13.13 10.01
CA SER A 13 12.70 14.14 9.48
C SER A 13 12.90 15.29 10.47
N THR A 14 13.73 16.28 10.13
CA THR A 14 13.72 17.57 10.83
C THR A 14 12.33 18.23 10.67
N PRO A 15 11.76 18.85 11.72
CA PRO A 15 10.50 19.57 11.61
C PRO A 15 10.61 20.77 10.68
N GLU A 16 9.71 20.86 9.70
CA GLU A 16 9.61 21.96 8.75
C GLU A 16 8.13 22.34 8.55
N PRO A 17 7.71 23.58 8.87
CA PRO A 17 6.34 24.01 8.70
C PRO A 17 5.87 23.86 7.24
N PHE A 18 4.83 23.07 7.02
CA PHE A 18 4.28 22.83 5.68
C PHE A 18 2.75 22.87 5.70
N ILE A 19 2.15 23.50 4.69
CA ILE A 19 0.71 23.61 4.54
C ILE A 19 0.27 22.76 3.35
N MET A 20 -0.87 22.08 3.47
CA MET A 20 -1.53 21.39 2.36
C MET A 20 -2.59 22.31 1.75
N PRO A 21 -2.30 23.03 0.64
CA PRO A 21 -3.23 24.01 0.10
C PRO A 21 -4.43 23.36 -0.62
N ALA A 22 -4.26 22.15 -1.15
CA ALA A 22 -5.31 21.44 -1.88
C ALA A 22 -5.10 19.91 -1.81
N VAL A 23 -6.19 19.17 -1.99
CA VAL A 23 -6.18 17.73 -2.27
C VAL A 23 -6.26 17.55 -3.78
N GLU A 24 -5.24 16.96 -4.39
CA GLU A 24 -5.17 16.79 -5.85
C GLU A 24 -6.02 15.63 -6.36
N ASN A 25 -6.15 14.56 -5.57
CA ASN A 25 -6.96 13.38 -5.89
C ASN A 25 -7.39 12.62 -4.62
N ILE A 26 -8.44 11.82 -4.74
CA ILE A 26 -8.95 10.95 -3.65
C ILE A 26 -8.90 9.45 -3.99
N ASN A 27 -8.64 9.09 -5.25
CA ASN A 27 -8.67 7.71 -5.77
C ASN A 27 -7.50 7.46 -6.75
N GLY A 28 -7.46 6.29 -7.41
CA GLY A 28 -6.40 5.92 -8.36
C GLY A 28 -5.28 5.07 -7.75
N GLN A 29 -5.63 4.31 -6.71
CA GLN A 29 -4.73 3.44 -5.95
C GLN A 29 -5.47 2.13 -5.65
N ALA A 30 -4.71 1.06 -5.48
CA ALA A 30 -5.26 -0.27 -5.26
C ALA A 30 -4.35 -1.13 -4.40
N ILE A 31 -4.94 -2.16 -3.79
CA ILE A 31 -4.21 -3.31 -3.27
C ILE A 31 -3.98 -4.28 -4.43
N VAL A 32 -2.72 -4.60 -4.69
CA VAL A 32 -2.29 -5.60 -5.67
C VAL A 32 -1.66 -6.77 -4.92
N LEU A 33 -1.99 -7.99 -5.34
CA LEU A 33 -1.36 -9.22 -4.84
C LEU A 33 -0.62 -9.92 -5.98
N HIS A 34 0.42 -10.68 -5.63
CA HIS A 34 1.12 -11.56 -6.57
C HIS A 34 0.14 -12.59 -7.16
N VAL A 35 0.33 -12.99 -8.43
CA VAL A 35 -0.56 -13.94 -9.13
C VAL A 35 -0.69 -15.30 -8.45
N ASP A 36 0.31 -15.71 -7.67
CA ASP A 36 0.28 -16.96 -6.90
C ASP A 36 -0.72 -16.95 -5.74
N HIS A 37 -1.26 -15.77 -5.37
CA HIS A 37 -2.23 -15.62 -4.29
C HIS A 37 -3.67 -15.43 -4.78
N LYS A 38 -3.98 -15.82 -6.03
CA LYS A 38 -5.34 -15.76 -6.60
C LYS A 38 -6.38 -16.55 -5.80
N ASP A 39 -5.96 -17.58 -5.09
CA ASP A 39 -6.76 -18.41 -4.19
C ASP A 39 -6.85 -17.85 -2.75
N LYS A 40 -6.01 -16.87 -2.40
CA LYS A 40 -5.94 -16.26 -1.06
C LYS A 40 -6.50 -14.84 -1.07
N ARG A 41 -7.74 -14.67 -1.55
CA ARG A 41 -8.37 -13.34 -1.58
C ARG A 41 -8.99 -12.92 -0.24
N ASP A 42 -9.23 -13.85 0.67
CA ASP A 42 -9.66 -13.51 2.03
C ASP A 42 -8.47 -12.99 2.83
N PRO A 43 -8.49 -11.73 3.33
CA PRO A 43 -7.37 -11.17 4.08
C PRO A 43 -7.00 -11.96 5.33
N LYS A 44 -7.90 -12.76 5.88
CA LYS A 44 -7.61 -13.66 7.01
C LYS A 44 -6.50 -14.67 6.70
N GLN A 45 -6.27 -14.96 5.42
CA GLN A 45 -5.21 -15.85 4.93
C GLN A 45 -3.85 -15.16 4.76
N TRP A 46 -3.75 -13.85 5.02
CA TRP A 46 -2.55 -13.06 4.72
C TRP A 46 -1.55 -13.00 5.87
N LYS A 47 -1.77 -13.73 6.97
CA LYS A 47 -0.76 -13.82 8.03
C LYS A 47 0.58 -14.32 7.46
N GLY A 48 1.65 -13.60 7.73
CA GLY A 48 2.99 -13.81 7.20
C GLY A 48 3.29 -13.08 5.89
N PHE A 49 2.31 -12.42 5.27
CA PHE A 49 2.52 -11.70 4.02
C PHE A 49 3.44 -10.48 4.19
N LYS A 50 4.15 -10.16 3.13
CA LYS A 50 5.00 -8.97 3.00
C LYS A 50 4.36 -7.98 2.03
N PHE A 51 4.00 -6.81 2.54
CA PHE A 51 3.41 -5.74 1.77
C PHE A 51 4.38 -4.59 1.51
N GLY A 52 4.31 -4.02 0.30
CA GLY A 52 4.99 -2.77 -0.05
C GLY A 52 4.07 -1.55 0.06
N VAL A 53 4.60 -0.44 0.57
CA VAL A 53 3.97 0.90 0.57
C VAL A 53 5.02 1.96 0.22
N PRO A 54 4.67 3.10 -0.38
CA PRO A 54 5.64 4.10 -0.83
C PRO A 54 6.32 4.86 0.31
N PHE A 55 5.64 5.02 1.46
CA PHE A 55 6.16 5.74 2.62
C PHE A 55 5.38 5.39 3.89
N GLU A 56 6.03 5.52 5.04
CA GLU A 56 5.47 5.15 6.35
C GLU A 56 4.25 6.02 6.71
N TYR A 57 4.32 7.33 6.51
CA TYR A 57 3.20 8.25 6.77
C TYR A 57 2.37 8.53 5.50
N SER A 58 2.22 7.54 4.61
CA SER A 58 1.41 7.68 3.40
C SER A 58 -0.03 7.21 3.59
N MET A 59 -0.96 7.73 2.77
CA MET A 59 -2.33 7.19 2.70
C MET A 59 -2.34 5.70 2.36
N HIS A 60 -1.40 5.23 1.53
CA HIS A 60 -1.29 3.83 1.15
C HIS A 60 -1.04 2.92 2.37
N ASN A 61 -0.15 3.35 3.28
CA ASN A 61 0.09 2.62 4.52
C ASN A 61 -1.16 2.65 5.41
N PHE A 62 -1.78 3.82 5.60
CA PHE A 62 -2.96 3.93 6.45
C PHE A 62 -4.16 3.15 5.91
N LEU A 63 -4.44 3.19 4.62
CA LEU A 63 -5.52 2.44 3.99
C LEU A 63 -5.27 0.93 4.03
N LEU A 64 -4.01 0.49 3.80
CA LEU A 64 -3.67 -0.92 3.93
C LEU A 64 -3.86 -1.41 5.37
N ARG A 65 -3.35 -0.65 6.35
CA ARG A 65 -3.50 -0.96 7.77
C ARG A 65 -4.97 -1.00 8.19
N TYR A 66 -5.77 -0.04 7.74
CA TYR A 66 -7.21 0.00 7.97
C TYR A 66 -7.88 -1.26 7.42
N TYR A 67 -7.62 -1.59 6.15
CA TYR A 67 -8.19 -2.77 5.51
C TYR A 67 -7.79 -4.09 6.19
N LEU A 68 -6.54 -4.22 6.63
CA LEU A 68 -6.06 -5.39 7.39
C LEU A 68 -6.77 -5.51 8.74
N ALA A 69 -6.83 -4.41 9.50
CA ALA A 69 -7.44 -4.38 10.83
C ALA A 69 -8.93 -4.71 10.79
N GLU A 70 -9.67 -4.15 9.83
CA GLU A 70 -11.10 -4.45 9.61
C GLU A 70 -11.35 -5.94 9.32
N ASN A 71 -10.35 -6.65 8.78
CA ASN A 71 -10.43 -8.08 8.49
C ASN A 71 -9.78 -8.95 9.57
N GLY A 72 -9.43 -8.38 10.73
CA GLY A 72 -8.89 -9.11 11.88
C GLY A 72 -7.42 -9.51 11.77
N ILE A 73 -6.66 -8.83 10.91
CA ILE A 73 -5.21 -8.98 10.78
C ILE A 73 -4.53 -7.81 11.49
N ASP A 74 -3.65 -8.10 12.46
CA ASP A 74 -2.86 -7.07 13.14
C ASP A 74 -1.73 -6.59 12.19
N PRO A 75 -1.76 -5.35 11.67
CA PRO A 75 -0.79 -4.90 10.68
C PRO A 75 0.65 -4.80 11.21
N ASP A 76 0.85 -4.80 12.53
CA ASP A 76 2.15 -4.68 13.18
C ASP A 76 2.72 -6.04 13.64
N LYS A 77 1.90 -7.10 13.64
CA LYS A 77 2.33 -8.43 14.11
C LYS A 77 2.11 -9.54 13.10
N ASP A 78 0.98 -9.53 12.41
CA ASP A 78 0.58 -10.63 11.53
C ASP A 78 1.18 -10.49 10.12
N VAL A 79 1.61 -9.30 9.70
CA VAL A 79 2.21 -9.05 8.38
C VAL A 79 3.46 -8.18 8.49
N GLN A 80 4.22 -8.07 7.41
CA GLN A 80 5.33 -7.12 7.31
C GLN A 80 4.99 -6.04 6.30
N ILE A 81 4.99 -4.76 6.71
CA ILE A 81 4.79 -3.63 5.80
C ILE A 81 6.14 -2.92 5.62
N ARG A 82 6.62 -2.83 4.38
CA ARG A 82 7.93 -2.27 4.03
C ARG A 82 7.78 -1.07 3.12
N VAL A 83 8.62 -0.06 3.34
CA VAL A 83 8.74 1.07 2.43
C VAL A 83 9.48 0.61 1.17
N VAL A 84 8.82 0.73 0.01
CA VAL A 84 9.35 0.35 -1.30
C VAL A 84 8.99 1.44 -2.32
N PRO A 85 9.94 2.01 -3.07
CA PRO A 85 9.63 2.97 -4.11
C PRO A 85 8.66 2.38 -5.15
N PRO A 86 7.62 3.11 -5.59
CA PRO A 86 6.62 2.58 -6.52
C PRO A 86 7.18 1.92 -7.80
N PRO A 87 8.23 2.46 -8.47
CA PRO A 87 8.82 1.80 -9.64
C PRO A 87 9.42 0.41 -9.35
N GLU A 88 9.83 0.16 -8.12
CA GLU A 88 10.44 -1.09 -7.67
C GLU A 88 9.40 -2.10 -7.14
N MET A 89 8.16 -1.68 -6.89
CA MET A 89 7.13 -2.57 -6.35
C MET A 89 6.82 -3.74 -7.28
N VAL A 90 6.68 -3.47 -8.59
CA VAL A 90 6.39 -4.53 -9.59
C VAL A 90 7.54 -5.53 -9.67
N THR A 91 8.78 -5.06 -9.67
CA THR A 91 9.97 -5.92 -9.67
C THR A 91 10.08 -6.75 -8.40
N ASN A 92 9.80 -6.17 -7.23
CA ASN A 92 9.83 -6.90 -5.97
C ASN A 92 8.68 -7.92 -5.86
N LEU A 93 7.51 -7.59 -6.39
CA LEU A 93 6.39 -8.53 -6.53
C LEU A 93 6.83 -9.71 -7.41
N ARG A 94 7.42 -9.45 -8.59
CA ARG A 94 7.92 -10.48 -9.53
C ARG A 94 8.98 -11.38 -8.91
N ALA A 95 9.85 -10.81 -8.09
CA ALA A 95 10.93 -11.55 -7.43
C ALA A 95 10.44 -12.38 -6.23
N GLY A 96 9.16 -12.30 -5.84
CA GLY A 96 8.63 -12.94 -4.64
C GLY A 96 9.13 -12.30 -3.33
N ASN A 97 9.70 -11.09 -3.39
CA ASN A 97 10.11 -10.33 -2.21
C ASN A 97 8.91 -9.70 -1.50
N LEU A 98 7.82 -9.47 -2.23
CA LEU A 98 6.53 -9.00 -1.74
C LEU A 98 5.43 -9.99 -2.15
N ASP A 99 4.45 -10.16 -1.28
CA ASP A 99 3.21 -10.89 -1.55
C ASP A 99 2.13 -9.96 -2.13
N GLY A 100 2.23 -8.67 -1.81
CA GLY A 100 1.38 -7.63 -2.36
C GLY A 100 1.89 -6.22 -2.05
N TYR A 101 1.14 -5.22 -2.47
CA TYR A 101 1.40 -3.83 -2.13
C TYR A 101 0.12 -2.99 -2.24
N LEU A 102 0.15 -1.80 -1.64
CA LEU A 102 -0.83 -0.74 -1.92
C LEU A 102 -0.09 0.46 -2.53
N SER A 103 -0.41 0.79 -3.78
CA SER A 103 0.36 1.74 -4.60
C SER A 103 -0.55 2.59 -5.50
N PRO A 104 -0.11 3.76 -5.99
CA PRO A 104 -0.88 4.50 -6.98
C PRO A 104 -0.70 3.92 -8.38
N ASP A 105 -1.61 4.26 -9.29
CA ASP A 105 -1.36 4.04 -10.71
C ASP A 105 -0.18 4.89 -11.21
N PRO A 106 0.55 4.43 -12.26
CA PRO A 106 0.25 3.28 -13.14
C PRO A 106 0.82 1.94 -12.66
N PHE A 107 1.41 1.86 -11.46
CA PHE A 107 2.13 0.67 -11.02
C PHE A 107 1.20 -0.53 -10.79
N ASN A 108 -0.07 -0.28 -10.45
CA ASN A 108 -1.08 -1.34 -10.33
C ASN A 108 -1.41 -1.95 -11.70
N GLN A 109 -1.73 -1.12 -12.68
CA GLN A 109 -1.97 -1.57 -14.06
C GLN A 109 -0.75 -2.27 -14.66
N ARG A 110 0.45 -1.76 -14.38
CA ARG A 110 1.70 -2.38 -14.84
C ARG A 110 1.86 -3.81 -14.33
N ALA A 111 1.58 -4.09 -13.06
CA ALA A 111 1.66 -5.46 -12.52
C ALA A 111 0.66 -6.42 -13.17
N VAL A 112 -0.54 -5.94 -13.52
CA VAL A 112 -1.54 -6.71 -14.27
C VAL A 112 -1.07 -6.97 -15.69
N TRP A 113 -0.64 -5.92 -16.40
CA TRP A 113 -0.15 -5.98 -17.77
C TRP A 113 1.04 -6.93 -17.93
N GLU A 114 1.95 -6.91 -16.94
CA GLU A 114 3.12 -7.77 -16.89
C GLU A 114 2.83 -9.19 -16.35
N GLU A 115 1.57 -9.49 -16.05
CA GLU A 115 1.08 -10.79 -15.53
C GLU A 115 1.74 -11.25 -14.22
N VAL A 116 2.22 -10.30 -13.41
CA VAL A 116 2.88 -10.56 -12.11
C VAL A 116 1.93 -10.44 -10.94
N GLY A 117 0.93 -9.57 -11.06
CA GLY A 117 -0.05 -9.34 -10.01
C GLY A 117 -1.46 -9.18 -10.54
N PHE A 118 -2.41 -9.19 -9.63
CA PHE A 118 -3.80 -8.83 -9.91
C PHE A 118 -4.28 -7.78 -8.92
N ILE A 119 -5.19 -6.92 -9.38
CA ILE A 119 -5.85 -5.95 -8.51
C ILE A 119 -6.83 -6.72 -7.62
N HIS A 120 -6.55 -6.73 -6.32
CA HIS A 120 -7.42 -7.35 -5.33
C HIS A 120 -8.61 -6.45 -5.00
N MET A 121 -8.33 -5.18 -4.71
CA MET A 121 -9.34 -4.18 -4.31
C MET A 121 -8.87 -2.76 -4.63
N LEU A 122 -9.79 -1.91 -5.10
CA LEU A 122 -9.52 -0.48 -5.31
C LEU A 122 -9.73 0.27 -4.00
N THR A 123 -8.92 1.30 -3.75
CA THR A 123 -9.03 2.12 -2.53
C THR A 123 -10.38 2.82 -2.38
N LYS A 124 -11.02 3.19 -3.50
CA LYS A 124 -12.38 3.75 -3.52
C LYS A 124 -13.44 2.81 -2.90
N ASP A 125 -13.17 1.50 -2.92
CA ASP A 125 -14.09 0.49 -2.40
C ASP A 125 -13.75 0.14 -0.93
N ILE A 126 -12.63 0.65 -0.41
CA ILE A 126 -12.22 0.54 1.01
C ILE A 126 -12.82 1.69 1.81
N TRP A 127 -12.80 2.89 1.23
CA TRP A 127 -13.27 4.12 1.86
C TRP A 127 -13.92 5.01 0.80
N GLU A 128 -15.24 5.21 0.93
CA GLU A 128 -16.02 6.21 0.17
C GLU A 128 -16.03 7.58 0.85
#